data_AF-A0A1Z4VUM2-F1
#
_entry.id   AF-A0A1Z4VUM2-F1
#
_cell.length_a   1.000
_cell.length_b   1.000
_cell.length_c   1.000
_cell.angle_alpha   90.00
_cell.angle_beta   90.00
_cell.angle_gamma   90.00
#
_symmetry.space_group_name_H-M   'P 1'
#
loop_
_entity.id
_entity.type
_entity.pdbx_description
1 polymer ?
#
loop_
_entity_poly.entity_id
_entity_poly.type
_entity_poly.pdbx_seq_one_letter_code
_entity_poly.pdbx_strand_id
1 'polypeptide(L)'
;MSLRGYVPPDPQTSVSEVRYAVIQTPRRNRKRFPAGCVHLVEDGETAVAQADPARNLHPAQVIGPSKSSEGQYIFYLVEWLT
;
A
#
# COMPACT_ATOMS: atom_id res chain seq x y z
N MET A 1 -30.94 32.34 14.18
CA MET A 1 -30.32 31.57 13.08
C MET A 1 -28.82 31.46 13.33
N SER A 2 -28.33 30.31 13.77
CA SER A 2 -26.90 30.12 14.07
C SER A 2 -26.23 29.35 12.95
N LEU A 3 -25.71 30.07 11.95
CA LEU A 3 -24.70 29.57 11.03
C LEU A 3 -23.35 29.64 11.74
N ARG A 4 -22.77 28.50 12.15
CA ARG A 4 -21.31 28.27 12.19
C ARG A 4 -20.98 26.89 12.77
N GLY A 5 -20.65 26.01 11.85
CA GLY A 5 -19.95 24.76 12.08
C GLY A 5 -19.34 24.28 10.77
N TYR A 6 -18.82 25.20 9.95
CA TYR A 6 -18.02 24.81 8.79
C TYR A 6 -16.64 24.48 9.33
N VAL A 7 -16.42 23.19 9.59
CA VAL A 7 -15.09 22.61 9.78
C VAL A 7 -14.42 22.64 8.41
N PRO A 8 -13.32 23.38 8.20
CA PRO A 8 -12.53 23.22 6.99
C PRO A 8 -12.07 21.76 6.93
N PRO A 9 -12.24 21.04 5.80
CA PRO A 9 -11.67 19.71 5.69
C PRO A 9 -10.16 19.87 5.86
N ASP A 10 -9.62 19.29 6.92
CA ASP A 10 -8.18 19.25 7.16
C ASP A 10 -7.50 18.75 5.86
N PRO A 11 -6.63 19.56 5.19
CA PRO A 11 -5.90 19.09 4.02
C PRO A 11 -4.78 18.10 4.38
N GLN A 12 -4.74 17.64 5.63
CA GLN A 12 -3.87 16.56 6.05
C GLN A 12 -4.60 15.22 5.93
N THR A 13 -5.32 15.02 4.83
CA THR A 13 -5.54 13.67 4.37
C THR A 13 -4.13 13.14 4.08
N SER A 14 -3.57 12.34 4.99
CA SER A 14 -2.59 11.32 4.61
C SER A 14 -3.32 10.40 3.64
N VAL A 15 -3.57 10.90 2.42
CA VAL A 15 -4.07 10.15 1.30
C VAL A 15 -2.96 9.15 1.11
N SER A 16 -3.17 7.95 1.66
CA SER A 16 -2.24 6.87 1.46
C SER A 16 -2.27 6.65 -0.05
N GLU A 17 -1.24 7.14 -0.73
CA GLU A 17 -1.22 7.17 -2.18
C GLU A 17 -1.19 5.74 -2.69
N VAL A 18 -1.90 5.53 -3.79
CA VAL A 18 -1.79 4.29 -4.55
C VAL A 18 -0.38 4.24 -5.12
N ARG A 19 0.38 3.21 -4.77
CA ARG A 19 1.74 2.99 -5.26
C ARG A 19 1.88 1.58 -5.78
N TYR A 20 2.84 1.38 -6.67
CA TYR A 20 3.20 0.07 -7.17
C TYR A 20 4.26 -0.57 -6.31
N ALA A 21 4.16 -1.88 -6.11
CA ALA A 21 5.08 -2.62 -5.28
C ALA A 21 5.21 -4.07 -5.71
N VAL A 22 6.30 -4.69 -5.28
CA VAL A 22 6.48 -6.14 -5.30
C VAL A 22 6.40 -6.64 -3.87
N ILE A 23 5.44 -7.50 -3.59
CA ILE A 23 5.21 -8.07 -2.28
C ILE A 23 5.85 -9.46 -2.23
N GLN A 24 6.78 -9.64 -1.30
CA GLN A 24 7.35 -10.95 -1.01
C GLN A 24 6.44 -11.68 -0.03
N THR A 25 5.63 -12.62 -0.50
CA THR A 25 4.76 -13.41 0.37
C THR A 25 4.54 -14.83 -0.16
N PRO A 26 4.73 -15.88 0.68
CA PRO A 26 4.45 -17.26 0.27
C PRO A 26 2.95 -17.52 0.04
N ARG A 27 2.07 -16.63 0.53
CA ARG A 27 0.61 -16.77 0.40
C ARG A 27 -0.05 -15.42 0.12
N ARG A 28 -0.93 -15.37 -0.87
CA ARG A 28 -1.69 -14.16 -1.27
C ARG A 28 -3.00 -13.95 -0.50
N ASN A 29 -3.19 -14.65 0.62
CA ASN A 29 -4.43 -14.60 1.42
C ASN A 29 -4.51 -13.39 2.37
N ARG A 30 -3.44 -12.60 2.52
CA ARG A 30 -3.41 -11.40 3.36
C ARG A 30 -3.69 -10.16 2.52
N LYS A 31 -4.40 -9.18 3.10
CA LYS A 31 -4.66 -7.86 2.49
C LYS A 31 -3.77 -6.75 3.07
N ARG A 32 -2.91 -7.08 4.03
CA ARG A 32 -2.04 -6.15 4.73
C ARG A 32 -0.66 -6.77 4.85
N PHE A 33 0.36 -5.98 4.53
CA PHE A 33 1.74 -6.43 4.51
C PHE A 33 2.61 -5.43 5.27
N PRO A 34 3.55 -5.90 6.12
CA PRO A 34 4.51 -5.01 6.74
C PRO A 34 5.45 -4.43 5.68
N ALA A 35 5.93 -3.20 5.88
CA ALA A 35 6.84 -2.53 4.96
C ALA A 35 8.09 -3.37 4.60
N GLY A 36 8.57 -4.20 5.52
CA GLY A 36 9.72 -5.08 5.28
C GLY A 36 9.49 -6.16 4.22
N CYS A 37 8.24 -6.45 3.84
CA CYS A 37 7.90 -7.40 2.77
C CYS A 37 7.40 -6.72 1.49
N VAL A 38 7.35 -5.38 1.47
CA VAL A 38 6.79 -4.60 0.36
C VAL A 38 7.89 -3.74 -0.24
N HIS A 39 8.26 -4.04 -1.47
CA HIS A 39 9.24 -3.29 -2.23
C HIS A 39 8.52 -2.32 -3.15
N LEU A 40 8.47 -1.04 -2.78
CA LEU A 40 7.90 0.00 -3.65
C LEU A 40 8.73 0.15 -4.92
N VAL A 41 8.05 0.32 -6.04
CA VAL A 41 8.64 0.59 -7.35
C VAL A 41 7.96 1.81 -7.96
N GLU A 42 8.58 2.37 -9.00
CA GLU A 42 8.10 3.58 -9.67
C GLU A 42 6.78 3.32 -10.41
N ASP A 43 6.69 2.18 -11.12
CA ASP A 43 5.57 1.87 -12.02
C ASP A 43 5.13 0.40 -11.94
N GLY A 44 3.90 0.13 -12.36
CA GLY A 44 3.34 -1.22 -12.43
C GLY A 44 4.11 -2.14 -13.37
N GLU A 45 4.66 -1.62 -14.47
CA GLU A 45 5.48 -2.38 -15.41
C GLU A 45 6.76 -2.90 -14.75
N THR A 46 7.42 -2.05 -13.96
CA THR A 46 8.59 -2.44 -13.16
C THR A 46 8.21 -3.48 -12.10
N ALA A 47 7.04 -3.36 -11.47
CA ALA A 47 6.57 -4.36 -10.51
C ALA A 47 6.42 -5.73 -11.20
N VAL A 48 5.77 -5.76 -12.37
CA VAL A 48 5.54 -6.99 -13.15
C VAL A 48 6.86 -7.56 -13.67
N ALA A 49 7.79 -6.73 -14.12
CA ALA A 49 9.12 -7.18 -14.54
C ALA A 49 9.94 -7.79 -13.39
N GLN A 50 9.74 -7.32 -12.16
CA GLN A 50 10.35 -7.87 -10.95
C GLN A 50 9.54 -9.03 -10.32
N ALA A 51 8.40 -9.39 -10.91
CA ALA A 51 7.60 -10.51 -10.46
C ALA A 51 8.41 -11.81 -10.60
N ASP A 52 8.49 -12.57 -9.52
CA ASP A 52 9.18 -13.86 -9.53
C ASP A 52 8.39 -14.85 -8.64
N PRO A 53 7.56 -15.71 -9.25
CA PRO A 53 6.80 -16.68 -8.48
C PRO A 53 7.68 -17.74 -7.80
N ALA A 54 8.90 -18.01 -8.31
CA ALA A 54 9.83 -18.94 -7.65
C ALA A 54 10.39 -18.34 -6.35
N ARG A 55 10.50 -17.01 -6.28
CA ARG A 55 10.94 -16.26 -5.08
C ARG A 55 9.78 -15.73 -4.23
N ASN A 56 8.53 -16.08 -4.55
CA ASN A 56 7.31 -15.56 -3.92
C ASN A 56 7.16 -14.03 -4.03
N LEU A 57 7.70 -13.45 -5.10
CA LEU A 57 7.60 -12.03 -5.42
C LEU A 57 6.39 -11.81 -6.33
N HIS A 58 5.41 -11.07 -5.81
CA HIS A 58 4.16 -10.83 -6.50
C HIS A 58 3.95 -9.32 -6.70
N PRO A 59 3.77 -8.87 -7.95
CA PRO A 59 3.51 -7.47 -8.25
C PRO A 59 2.11 -7.12 -7.78
N ALA A 60 2.00 -5.98 -7.14
CA ALA A 60 0.80 -5.52 -6.48
C ALA A 60 0.74 -4.00 -6.50
N GLN A 61 -0.49 -3.52 -6.47
CA GLN A 61 -0.79 -2.14 -6.15
C GLN A 61 -1.12 -2.06 -4.66
N VAL A 62 -0.49 -1.13 -3.96
CA VAL A 62 -0.60 -0.95 -2.51
C VAL A 62 -0.92 0.48 -2.14
N ILE A 63 -1.47 0.65 -0.95
CA ILE A 63 -1.78 1.94 -0.33
C ILE A 63 -0.99 2.03 0.99
N GLY A 64 -0.19 3.09 1.14
CA GLY A 64 0.62 3.31 2.35
C GLY A 64 1.88 4.14 2.08
N PRO A 65 2.80 4.21 3.05
CA PRO A 65 2.81 3.46 4.31
C PRO A 65 1.85 4.03 5.36
N SER A 66 1.02 3.18 5.97
CA SER A 66 0.21 3.55 7.14
C SER A 66 0.87 3.04 8.41
N LYS A 67 0.86 3.85 9.47
CA LYS A 67 1.42 3.47 10.77
C LYS A 67 0.38 2.69 11.59
N SER A 68 0.72 1.47 11.99
CA SER A 68 -0.07 0.67 12.94
C SER A 68 0.05 1.25 14.36
N SER A 69 -0.91 0.95 15.23
CA SER A 69 -0.90 1.36 16.65
C SER A 69 0.34 0.84 17.41
N GLU A 70 0.96 -0.25 16.94
CA GLU A 70 2.22 -0.80 17.47
C GLU A 70 3.48 -0.15 16.87
N GLY A 71 3.34 0.93 16.07
CA GLY A 71 4.45 1.66 15.48
C GLY A 71 5.04 1.05 14.20
N GLN A 72 4.52 -0.08 13.74
CA GLN A 72 4.96 -0.74 12.50
C GLN A 72 4.33 -0.08 11.27
N TYR A 73 5.11 0.08 10.20
CA TYR A 73 4.59 0.52 8.90
C TYR A 73 3.99 -0.65 8.14
N ILE A 74 2.75 -0.49 7.70
CA ILE A 74 2.02 -1.47 6.91
C ILE A 74 1.51 -0.83 5.62
N PHE A 75 1.39 -1.68 4.60
CA PHE A 75 0.77 -1.36 3.33
C PHE A 75 -0.49 -2.20 3.17
N TYR A 76 -1.54 -1.57 2.65
CA TYR A 76 -2.77 -2.23 2.28
C TYR A 76 -2.70 -2.65 0.82
N LEU A 77 -2.98 -3.92 0.54
CA LEU A 77 -3.12 -4.40 -0.83
C LEU A 77 -4.39 -3.81 -1.44
N VAL A 78 -4.25 -3.18 -2.59
CA VAL A 78 -5.37 -2.78 -3.46
C VAL A 78 -5.72 -3.95 -4.38
N GLU A 79 -4.76 -4.37 -5.19
CA GLU A 79 -4.92 -5.46 -6.16
C GLU A 79 -3.56 -6.08 -6.52
N TRP A 80 -3.59 -7.30 -7.05
CA TRP A 80 -2.43 -7.96 -7.65
C TRP A 80 -2.38 -7.61 -9.14
N LEU A 81 -1.18 -7.38 -9.68
CA LEU A 81 -0.99 -7.07 -11.11
C LEU A 81 -0.73 -8.33 -11.96
N THR A 82 -0.95 -9.53 -11.40
CA THR A 82 -0.74 -10.84 -12.05
C THR A 82 -2.04 -11.52 -12.45
#